data_AF-A0A7S1JK44-F1
#
_entry.id   AF-A0A7S1JK44-F1
#
_cell.length_a   1.000
_cell.length_b   1.000
_cell.length_c   1.000
_cell.angle_alpha   90.00
_cell.angle_beta   90.00
_cell.angle_gamma   90.00
#
_symmetry.space_group_name_H-M   'P 1'
#
loop_
_entity.id
_entity.type
_entity.pdbx_description
1 polymer ?
#
loop_
_entity_poly.entity_id
_entity_poly.type
_entity_poly.pdbx_seq_one_letter_code
_entity_poly.pdbx_strand_id
1 'polypeptide(L)'
;MTAVVVGPGLGRDDATLQVASAIMQKAREMDLPLVIDADGLHVVRLDPQLVKGYRRCILTPNANEFQRLRDALPADKTDPAAAGQPLSVVKENPQHPLPKITEEALSLTSALCRALDGVTIVRKGPSDCISDGRVGMVCAVTGASKRAGGQGDVLSGSAATFVSWAMRGTDEAEGPPRHLLACYGACALTRASAAAAFAKKRRSMTAPDVISELGEVFESLCG
;
A
#
# COMPACT_ATOMS: atom_id res chain seq x y z
N MET A 1 -1.97 -15.46 14.01
CA MET A 1 -2.76 -14.69 13.04
C MET A 1 -1.98 -14.58 11.74
N THR A 2 -2.68 -14.73 10.62
CA THR A 2 -2.15 -14.83 9.25
C THR A 2 -2.81 -13.73 8.43
N ALA A 3 -2.10 -13.11 7.49
CA ALA A 3 -2.66 -12.15 6.54
C ALA A 3 -2.89 -12.83 5.18
N VAL A 4 -3.80 -12.28 4.37
CA VAL A 4 -4.10 -12.77 3.01
C VAL A 4 -3.64 -11.73 2.00
N VAL A 5 -2.93 -12.16 0.95
CA VAL A 5 -2.60 -11.33 -0.21
C VAL A 5 -3.42 -11.81 -1.39
N VAL A 6 -4.10 -10.89 -2.08
CA VAL A 6 -4.85 -11.18 -3.31
C VAL A 6 -4.36 -10.29 -4.44
N GLY A 7 -4.04 -10.90 -5.58
CA GLY A 7 -3.72 -10.15 -6.81
C GLY A 7 -2.48 -10.58 -7.58
N PRO A 8 -1.34 -10.94 -6.95
CA PRO A 8 -0.15 -11.37 -7.67
C PRO A 8 -0.45 -12.54 -8.62
N GLY A 9 -0.26 -12.32 -9.92
CA GLY A 9 -0.47 -13.33 -10.96
C GLY A 9 -1.91 -13.85 -11.09
N LEU A 10 -2.91 -13.12 -10.57
CA LEU A 10 -4.30 -13.58 -10.54
C LEU A 10 -4.89 -13.71 -11.95
N GLY A 11 -4.62 -12.77 -12.86
CA GLY A 11 -5.29 -12.74 -14.16
C GLY A 11 -6.69 -12.12 -14.09
N ARG A 12 -7.44 -12.20 -15.19
CA ARG A 12 -8.70 -11.46 -15.38
C ARG A 12 -9.83 -12.25 -16.03
N ASP A 13 -9.75 -13.56 -16.06
CA ASP A 13 -10.89 -14.37 -16.49
C ASP A 13 -11.97 -14.36 -15.39
N ASP A 14 -13.23 -14.48 -15.81
CA ASP A 14 -14.39 -14.32 -14.92
C ASP A 14 -14.39 -15.32 -13.76
N ALA A 15 -13.98 -16.57 -14.00
CA ALA A 15 -13.93 -17.61 -12.97
C ALA A 15 -12.93 -17.23 -11.88
N THR A 16 -11.74 -16.76 -12.27
CA THR A 16 -10.73 -16.33 -11.31
C THR A 16 -11.16 -15.09 -10.52
N LEU A 17 -11.82 -14.12 -11.16
CA LEU A 17 -12.32 -12.92 -10.47
C LEU A 17 -13.43 -13.28 -9.46
N GLN A 18 -14.29 -14.25 -9.76
CA GLN A 18 -15.30 -14.75 -8.83
C GLN A 18 -14.67 -15.44 -7.60
N VAL A 19 -13.66 -16.29 -7.83
CA VAL A 19 -12.92 -16.93 -6.74
C VAL A 19 -12.21 -15.88 -5.87
N ALA A 20 -11.55 -14.90 -6.48
CA ALA A 20 -10.90 -13.80 -5.75
C ALA A 20 -11.90 -13.01 -4.89
N SER A 21 -13.09 -12.73 -5.42
CA SER A 21 -14.16 -12.05 -4.69
C SER A 21 -14.61 -12.87 -3.47
N ALA A 22 -14.80 -14.18 -3.64
CA ALA A 22 -15.15 -15.09 -2.55
C ALA A 22 -14.05 -15.16 -1.46
N ILE A 23 -12.77 -15.18 -1.86
CA ILE A 23 -11.64 -15.14 -0.93
C ILE A 23 -11.63 -13.83 -0.14
N MET A 24 -11.85 -12.68 -0.79
CA MET A 24 -11.91 -11.38 -0.13
C MET A 24 -13.05 -11.31 0.89
N GLN A 25 -14.24 -11.82 0.52
CA GLN A 25 -15.38 -11.91 1.43
C GLN A 25 -15.08 -12.80 2.64
N LYS A 26 -14.50 -13.98 2.40
CA LYS A 26 -14.13 -14.90 3.49
C LYS A 26 -13.08 -14.32 4.42
N ALA A 27 -12.06 -13.66 3.87
CA ALA A 27 -11.04 -12.98 4.66
C ALA A 27 -11.67 -11.90 5.57
N ARG A 28 -12.64 -11.14 5.03
CA ARG A 28 -13.40 -10.13 5.78
C ARG A 28 -14.27 -10.74 6.89
N GLU A 29 -15.00 -11.82 6.60
CA GLU A 29 -15.79 -12.55 7.61
C GLU A 29 -14.93 -13.05 8.77
N MET A 30 -13.69 -13.45 8.49
CA MET A 30 -12.72 -13.93 9.47
C MET A 30 -11.90 -12.80 10.14
N ASP A 31 -12.20 -11.54 9.81
CA ASP A 31 -11.46 -10.35 10.25
C ASP A 31 -9.93 -10.45 10.05
N LEU A 32 -9.50 -11.05 8.94
CA LEU A 32 -8.07 -11.23 8.62
C LEU A 32 -7.49 -10.01 7.90
N PRO A 33 -6.27 -9.56 8.23
CA PRO A 33 -5.61 -8.53 7.42
C PRO A 33 -5.55 -8.94 5.94
N LEU A 34 -6.00 -8.04 5.06
CA LEU A 34 -6.13 -8.28 3.63
C LEU A 34 -5.29 -7.26 2.86
N VAL A 35 -4.35 -7.73 2.05
CA VAL A 35 -3.56 -6.89 1.14
C VAL A 35 -3.97 -7.19 -0.29
N ILE A 36 -4.32 -6.16 -1.05
CA ILE A 36 -4.78 -6.27 -2.43
C ILE A 36 -3.81 -5.52 -3.34
N ASP A 37 -3.21 -6.24 -4.29
CA ASP A 37 -2.30 -5.69 -5.30
C ASP A 37 -2.75 -6.07 -6.72
N ALA A 38 -2.15 -5.46 -7.75
CA ALA A 38 -2.29 -5.86 -9.15
C ALA A 38 -3.75 -6.15 -9.59
N ASP A 39 -4.04 -7.35 -10.11
CA ASP A 39 -5.37 -7.72 -10.61
C ASP A 39 -6.41 -7.86 -9.48
N GLY A 40 -6.00 -8.01 -8.22
CA GLY A 40 -6.92 -7.90 -7.08
C GLY A 40 -7.55 -6.49 -7.01
N LEU A 41 -6.83 -5.44 -7.41
CA LEU A 41 -7.37 -4.09 -7.50
C LEU A 41 -8.39 -3.96 -8.63
N HIS A 42 -8.30 -4.81 -9.67
CA HIS A 42 -9.32 -4.86 -10.70
C HIS A 42 -10.64 -5.41 -10.15
N VAL A 43 -10.60 -6.44 -9.30
CA VAL A 43 -11.78 -6.95 -8.58
C VAL A 43 -12.43 -5.84 -7.75
N VAL A 44 -11.63 -5.10 -6.97
CA VAL A 44 -12.12 -3.95 -6.17
C VAL A 44 -12.71 -2.85 -7.04
N ARG A 45 -12.16 -2.62 -8.24
CA ARG A 45 -12.72 -1.65 -9.19
C ARG A 45 -14.11 -2.07 -9.67
N LEU A 46 -14.33 -3.35 -9.91
CA LEU A 46 -15.62 -3.88 -10.37
C LEU A 46 -16.66 -3.86 -9.25
N ASP A 47 -16.26 -4.20 -8.03
CA ASP A 47 -17.11 -4.14 -6.84
C ASP A 47 -16.37 -3.51 -5.64
N PRO A 48 -16.47 -2.17 -5.48
CA PRO A 48 -15.88 -1.48 -4.33
C PRO A 48 -16.47 -1.89 -2.96
N GLN A 49 -17.66 -2.52 -2.92
CA GLN A 49 -18.30 -2.92 -1.66
C GLN A 49 -17.53 -4.01 -0.93
N LEU A 50 -16.76 -4.82 -1.66
CA LEU A 50 -15.92 -5.88 -1.09
C LEU A 50 -14.99 -5.35 0.00
N VAL A 51 -14.42 -4.16 -0.22
CA VAL A 51 -13.44 -3.54 0.69
C VAL A 51 -14.02 -2.38 1.50
N LYS A 52 -15.13 -1.79 1.08
CA LYS A 52 -15.68 -0.58 1.72
C LYS A 52 -15.94 -0.80 3.22
N GLY A 53 -15.40 0.11 4.04
CA GLY A 53 -15.50 0.05 5.51
C GLY A 53 -14.53 -0.95 6.15
N TYR A 54 -13.75 -1.70 5.36
CA TYR A 54 -12.88 -2.74 5.90
C TYR A 54 -11.50 -2.18 6.25
N ARG A 55 -11.36 -1.69 7.49
CA ARG A 55 -10.13 -1.02 7.97
C ARG A 55 -8.88 -1.90 8.00
N ARG A 56 -9.04 -3.23 8.00
CA ARG A 56 -7.93 -4.20 7.92
C ARG A 56 -7.52 -4.51 6.48
N CYS A 57 -8.13 -3.85 5.49
CA CYS A 57 -7.78 -3.94 4.09
C CYS A 57 -6.76 -2.86 3.71
N ILE A 58 -5.73 -3.28 2.97
CA ILE A 58 -4.68 -2.42 2.40
C ILE A 58 -4.70 -2.60 0.88
N LEU A 59 -4.84 -1.51 0.14
CA LEU A 59 -4.72 -1.49 -1.31
C LEU A 59 -3.34 -0.94 -1.69
N THR A 60 -2.63 -1.57 -2.62
CA THR A 60 -1.29 -1.12 -3.04
C THR A 60 -1.24 -0.63 -4.50
N PRO A 61 -2.09 0.31 -4.96
CA PRO A 61 -2.14 0.70 -6.37
C PRO A 61 -0.91 1.49 -6.82
N ASN A 62 -0.46 1.24 -8.05
CA ASN A 62 0.37 2.18 -8.79
C ASN A 62 -0.45 3.36 -9.35
N ALA A 63 0.18 4.36 -9.96
CA ALA A 63 -0.50 5.55 -10.47
C ALA A 63 -1.67 5.24 -11.43
N ASN A 64 -1.52 4.24 -12.31
CA ASN A 64 -2.55 3.85 -13.28
C ASN A 64 -3.69 3.06 -12.62
N GLU A 65 -3.37 2.13 -11.72
CA GLU A 65 -4.35 1.38 -10.93
C GLU A 65 -5.15 2.32 -10.03
N PHE A 66 -4.47 3.29 -9.41
CA PHE A 66 -5.07 4.28 -8.54
C PHE A 66 -6.09 5.14 -9.28
N GLN A 67 -5.74 5.61 -10.50
CA GLN A 67 -6.67 6.37 -11.32
C GLN A 67 -7.91 5.53 -11.67
N ARG A 68 -7.73 4.27 -12.08
CA ARG A 68 -8.84 3.36 -12.40
C ARG A 68 -9.77 3.09 -11.21
N LEU A 69 -9.23 3.02 -10.00
CA LEU A 69 -10.02 2.88 -8.77
C LEU A 69 -10.84 4.14 -8.49
N ARG A 70 -10.27 5.33 -8.71
CA ARG A 70 -10.99 6.60 -8.56
C ARG A 70 -12.11 6.72 -9.57
N ASP A 71 -11.86 6.37 -10.84
CA ASP A 71 -12.85 6.44 -11.91
C ASP A 71 -14.06 5.51 -11.69
N ALA A 72 -13.90 4.46 -10.86
CA ALA A 72 -14.98 3.55 -10.48
C ALA A 72 -15.86 4.06 -9.34
N LEU A 73 -15.50 5.19 -8.71
CA LEU A 73 -16.25 5.81 -7.64
C LEU A 73 -16.83 7.16 -8.09
N PRO A 74 -17.91 7.64 -7.45
CA PRO A 74 -18.44 8.97 -7.72
C PRO A 74 -17.38 10.07 -7.57
N ALA A 75 -17.29 10.97 -8.57
CA ALA A 75 -16.23 11.99 -8.64
C ALA A 75 -16.28 12.97 -7.46
N ASP A 76 -17.48 13.31 -6.99
CA ASP A 76 -17.73 14.14 -5.81
C ASP A 76 -17.09 13.59 -4.53
N LYS A 77 -17.02 12.26 -4.40
CA LYS A 77 -16.44 11.59 -3.23
C LYS A 77 -14.92 11.44 -3.29
N THR A 78 -14.34 11.53 -4.47
CA THR A 78 -12.89 11.35 -4.67
C THR A 78 -12.15 12.65 -5.00
N ASP A 79 -12.86 13.78 -4.95
CA ASP A 79 -12.30 15.12 -5.07
C ASP A 79 -11.64 15.54 -3.74
N PRO A 80 -10.33 15.86 -3.74
CA PRO A 80 -9.64 16.41 -2.58
C PRO A 80 -10.29 17.67 -2.01
N ALA A 81 -10.87 18.53 -2.87
CA ALA A 81 -11.49 19.78 -2.43
C ALA A 81 -12.76 19.53 -1.61
N ALA A 82 -13.55 18.51 -1.98
CA ALA A 82 -14.74 18.10 -1.26
C ALA A 82 -14.43 17.21 -0.04
N ALA A 83 -13.40 16.36 -0.15
CA ALA A 83 -13.03 15.42 0.90
C ALA A 83 -12.20 16.06 2.03
N GLY A 84 -11.48 17.15 1.76
CA GLY A 84 -10.55 17.81 2.69
C GLY A 84 -9.15 17.18 2.72
N GLN A 85 -8.20 17.81 3.41
CA GLN A 85 -6.86 17.23 3.64
C GLN A 85 -6.88 16.16 4.74
N PRO A 86 -5.91 15.22 4.81
CA PRO A 86 -5.74 14.34 5.98
C PRO A 86 -5.70 15.16 7.27
N LEU A 87 -6.30 14.63 8.35
CA LEU A 87 -6.35 15.29 9.66
C LEU A 87 -4.95 15.51 10.25
N SER A 88 -4.04 14.58 9.98
CA SER A 88 -2.64 14.68 10.37
C SER A 88 -1.74 14.06 9.31
N VAL A 89 -0.64 14.76 9.00
CA VAL A 89 0.41 14.24 8.11
C VAL A 89 1.67 13.99 8.93
N VAL A 90 2.14 12.75 8.94
CA VAL A 90 3.39 12.35 9.59
C VAL A 90 4.50 12.43 8.54
N LYS A 91 5.51 13.25 8.82
CA LYS A 91 6.69 13.45 7.97
C LYS A 91 7.93 12.96 8.70
N GLU A 92 8.87 12.34 7.99
CA GLU A 92 10.18 11.96 8.56
C GLU A 92 10.93 13.18 9.11
N ASN A 93 10.88 14.31 8.39
CA ASN A 93 11.45 15.58 8.84
C ASN A 93 10.35 16.67 8.89
N PRO A 94 9.89 17.07 10.09
CA PRO A 94 8.83 18.06 10.26
C PRO A 94 9.15 19.43 9.64
N GLN A 95 10.43 19.79 9.56
CA GLN A 95 10.89 21.11 9.10
C GLN A 95 11.01 21.17 7.57
N HIS A 96 11.03 20.04 6.88
CA HIS A 96 11.13 20.00 5.43
C HIS A 96 9.74 19.90 4.80
N PRO A 97 9.32 20.86 3.94
CA PRO A 97 8.07 20.74 3.21
C PRO A 97 8.13 19.55 2.24
N LEU A 98 6.98 18.92 2.00
CA LEU A 98 6.90 17.87 1.00
C LEU A 98 6.92 18.53 -0.39
N PRO A 99 7.44 17.84 -1.43
CA PRO A 99 7.27 18.32 -2.80
C PRO A 99 5.77 18.46 -3.12
N LYS A 100 5.38 19.54 -3.81
CA LYS A 100 3.95 19.82 -4.13
C LYS A 100 3.23 18.63 -4.76
N ILE A 101 3.90 17.95 -5.70
CA ILE A 101 3.37 16.75 -6.36
C ILE A 101 3.06 15.60 -5.37
N THR A 102 3.84 15.50 -4.30
CA THR A 102 3.66 14.51 -3.22
C THR A 102 2.54 14.93 -2.27
N GLU A 103 2.37 16.23 -2.02
CA GLU A 103 1.24 16.75 -1.23
C GLU A 103 -0.10 16.51 -1.94
N GLU A 104 -0.16 16.82 -3.25
CA GLU A 104 -1.32 16.53 -4.09
C GLU A 104 -1.61 15.02 -4.14
N ALA A 105 -0.57 14.20 -4.32
CA ALA A 105 -0.65 12.76 -4.28
C ALA A 105 -1.27 12.22 -2.97
N LEU A 106 -0.81 12.73 -1.82
CA LEU A 106 -1.29 12.32 -0.51
C LEU A 106 -2.73 12.78 -0.28
N SER A 107 -3.08 13.99 -0.73
CA SER A 107 -4.43 14.53 -0.65
C SER A 107 -5.42 13.67 -1.43
N LEU A 108 -5.08 13.32 -2.68
CA LEU A 108 -5.86 12.40 -3.52
C LEU A 108 -6.00 11.01 -2.89
N THR A 109 -4.91 10.50 -2.31
CA THR A 109 -4.92 9.19 -1.63
C THR A 109 -5.88 9.21 -0.44
N SER A 110 -5.81 10.25 0.38
CA SER A 110 -6.69 10.43 1.56
C SER A 110 -8.17 10.54 1.16
N ALA A 111 -8.47 11.27 0.07
CA ALA A 111 -9.82 11.38 -0.46
C ALA A 111 -10.39 10.02 -0.89
N LEU A 112 -9.60 9.21 -1.61
CA LEU A 112 -10.02 7.87 -2.02
C LEU A 112 -10.24 6.93 -0.83
N CYS A 113 -9.40 6.98 0.20
CA CYS A 113 -9.61 6.23 1.44
C CYS A 113 -10.94 6.56 2.11
N ARG A 114 -11.33 7.84 2.15
CA ARG A 114 -12.62 8.29 2.69
C ARG A 114 -13.79 7.83 1.84
N ALA A 115 -13.66 7.87 0.51
CA ALA A 115 -14.68 7.36 -0.40
C ALA A 115 -14.94 5.85 -0.19
N LEU A 116 -13.91 5.11 0.21
CA LEU A 116 -13.96 3.69 0.58
C LEU A 116 -14.20 3.44 2.09
N ASP A 117 -14.57 4.47 2.85
CA ASP A 117 -14.91 4.39 4.28
C ASP A 117 -13.78 3.85 5.18
N GLY A 118 -12.56 4.37 4.98
CA GLY A 118 -11.43 4.14 5.88
C GLY A 118 -10.55 2.94 5.54
N VAL A 119 -10.59 2.48 4.28
CA VAL A 119 -9.62 1.51 3.75
C VAL A 119 -8.24 2.15 3.65
N THR A 120 -7.20 1.39 3.98
CA THR A 120 -5.81 1.87 3.85
C THR A 120 -5.34 1.77 2.41
N ILE A 121 -4.74 2.83 1.89
CA ILE A 121 -4.18 2.85 0.54
C ILE A 121 -2.71 3.24 0.58
N VAL A 122 -1.88 2.44 -0.08
CA VAL A 122 -0.48 2.68 -0.38
C VAL A 122 -0.37 3.01 -1.87
N ARG A 123 -0.39 4.30 -2.20
CA ARG A 123 -0.22 4.78 -3.57
C ARG A 123 1.26 4.78 -3.93
N LYS A 124 1.66 3.83 -4.78
CA LYS A 124 3.05 3.65 -5.24
C LYS A 124 3.47 4.79 -6.18
N GLY A 125 4.64 5.39 -5.97
CA GLY A 125 5.10 6.53 -6.76
C GLY A 125 6.58 6.88 -6.57
N PRO A 126 7.02 8.09 -7.00
CA PRO A 126 8.35 8.61 -6.68
C PRO A 126 8.58 8.70 -5.17
N SER A 127 7.55 9.05 -4.41
CA SER A 127 7.42 8.77 -2.98
C SER A 127 6.12 8.02 -2.78
N ASP A 128 6.10 7.02 -1.91
CA ASP A 128 4.88 6.24 -1.67
C ASP A 128 4.01 6.98 -0.66
N CYS A 129 2.76 7.27 -1.03
CA CYS A 129 1.80 7.98 -0.19
C CYS A 129 0.88 6.95 0.48
N ILE A 130 0.77 7.01 1.80
CA ILE A 130 0.06 6.03 2.61
C ILE A 130 -1.01 6.76 3.40
N SER A 131 -2.26 6.33 3.35
CA SER A 131 -3.32 6.92 4.16
C SER A 131 -4.44 5.94 4.46
N ASP A 132 -5.18 6.19 5.54
CA ASP A 132 -6.49 5.61 5.84
C ASP A 132 -7.63 6.64 5.75
N GLY A 133 -7.35 7.81 5.17
CA GLY A 133 -8.28 8.94 5.07
C GLY A 133 -8.30 9.83 6.31
N ARG A 134 -7.70 9.44 7.43
CA ARG A 134 -7.54 10.31 8.61
C ARG A 134 -6.09 10.75 8.74
N VAL A 135 -5.18 9.80 8.73
CA VAL A 135 -3.74 10.05 8.84
C VAL A 135 -3.08 9.81 7.49
N GLY A 136 -2.13 10.65 7.14
CA GLY A 136 -1.29 10.51 5.95
C GLY A 136 0.18 10.33 6.32
N MET A 137 0.88 9.45 5.63
CA MET A 137 2.33 9.26 5.73
C MET A 137 2.95 9.24 4.33
N VAL A 138 4.22 9.65 4.23
CA VAL A 138 4.97 9.61 2.98
C VAL A 138 6.27 8.85 3.19
N CYS A 139 6.47 7.77 2.45
CA CYS A 139 7.75 7.07 2.40
C CYS A 139 8.61 7.68 1.28
N ALA A 140 9.64 8.43 1.68
CA ALA A 140 10.60 9.09 0.79
C ALA A 140 12.00 8.45 0.85
N VAL A 141 12.14 7.26 1.46
CA VAL A 141 13.35 6.41 1.40
C VAL A 141 13.85 6.35 -0.04
N THR A 142 15.16 6.25 -0.29
CA THR A 142 15.67 6.17 -1.67
C THR A 142 15.42 4.78 -2.26
N GLY A 143 14.99 4.73 -3.53
CA GLY A 143 14.66 3.50 -4.25
C GLY A 143 15.58 3.25 -5.44
N ALA A 144 15.38 2.14 -6.15
CA ALA A 144 16.09 1.88 -7.39
C ALA A 144 15.69 2.84 -8.53
N SER A 145 16.65 3.23 -9.36
CA SER A 145 16.37 3.94 -10.62
C SER A 145 15.75 3.04 -11.70
N LYS A 146 15.62 1.74 -11.42
CA LYS A 146 14.93 0.76 -12.26
C LYS A 146 13.78 0.13 -11.47
N ARG A 147 12.59 0.07 -12.07
CA ARG A 147 11.49 -0.75 -11.57
C ARG A 147 11.59 -2.15 -12.18
N ALA A 148 11.76 -3.17 -11.34
CA ALA A 148 11.71 -4.56 -11.80
C ALA A 148 10.24 -5.04 -11.88
N GLY A 149 9.92 -5.88 -12.86
CA GLY A 149 8.67 -6.64 -12.81
C GLY A 149 8.67 -7.54 -11.57
N GLY A 150 7.55 -7.60 -10.86
CA GLY A 150 7.42 -8.34 -9.59
C GLY A 150 7.81 -7.56 -8.32
N GLN A 151 8.32 -6.33 -8.44
CA GLN A 151 8.65 -5.52 -7.24
C GLN A 151 7.40 -5.15 -6.42
N GLY A 152 6.21 -5.10 -7.04
CA GLY A 152 4.94 -4.94 -6.32
C GLY A 152 4.60 -6.13 -5.42
N ASP A 153 4.96 -7.34 -5.84
CA ASP A 153 4.74 -8.57 -5.07
C ASP A 153 5.61 -8.58 -3.80
N VAL A 154 6.83 -8.05 -3.88
CA VAL A 154 7.70 -7.84 -2.72
C VAL A 154 7.06 -6.89 -1.71
N LEU A 155 6.47 -5.78 -2.19
CA LEU A 155 5.78 -4.83 -1.32
C LEU A 155 4.55 -5.45 -0.67
N SER A 156 3.69 -6.12 -1.43
CA SER A 156 2.45 -6.70 -0.90
C SER A 156 2.74 -7.84 0.10
N GLY A 157 3.73 -8.69 -0.16
CA GLY A 157 4.19 -9.71 0.78
C GLY A 157 4.79 -9.13 2.07
N SER A 158 5.61 -8.08 1.95
CA SER A 158 6.17 -7.37 3.11
C SER A 158 5.07 -6.69 3.93
N ALA A 159 4.12 -6.02 3.27
CA ALA A 159 2.98 -5.36 3.93
C ALA A 159 2.10 -6.38 4.68
N ALA A 160 1.82 -7.54 4.08
CA ALA A 160 1.06 -8.62 4.71
C ALA A 160 1.77 -9.15 5.97
N THR A 161 3.10 -9.30 5.91
CA THR A 161 3.91 -9.72 7.05
C THR A 161 3.86 -8.68 8.17
N PHE A 162 4.11 -7.41 7.84
CA PHE A 162 4.19 -6.35 8.82
C PHE A 162 2.84 -6.03 9.46
N VAL A 163 1.75 -6.05 8.69
CA VAL A 163 0.41 -5.84 9.26
C VAL A 163 0.02 -7.00 10.17
N SER A 164 0.40 -8.24 9.83
CA SER A 164 0.19 -9.41 10.69
C SER A 164 0.91 -9.28 12.03
N TRP A 165 2.14 -8.73 12.03
CA TRP A 165 2.87 -8.45 13.26
C TRP A 165 2.29 -7.26 14.04
N ALA A 166 1.99 -6.15 13.37
CA ALA A 166 1.41 -4.95 13.97
C ALA A 166 0.10 -5.21 14.71
N MET A 167 -0.72 -6.14 14.18
CA MET A 167 -2.01 -6.53 14.77
C MET A 167 -1.87 -7.48 15.97
N ARG A 168 -0.67 -8.03 16.24
CA ARG A 168 -0.40 -8.86 17.43
C ARG A 168 0.08 -8.05 18.63
N GLY A 169 0.58 -6.82 18.41
CA GLY A 169 1.02 -5.96 19.50
C GLY A 169 -0.13 -5.63 20.46
N THR A 170 0.15 -5.52 21.75
CA THR A 170 -0.85 -5.19 22.78
C THR A 170 -0.90 -3.71 23.12
N ASP A 171 0.12 -2.94 22.75
CA ASP A 171 0.33 -1.61 23.32
C ASP A 171 -0.18 -0.49 22.41
N GLU A 172 -1.14 0.30 22.88
CA GLU A 172 -1.51 1.59 22.27
C GLU A 172 -0.32 2.56 22.40
N ALA A 173 0.72 2.34 21.59
CA ALA A 173 1.86 3.23 21.53
C ALA A 173 1.39 4.61 21.04
N GLU A 174 1.85 5.67 21.72
CA GLU A 174 1.74 7.03 21.20
C GLU A 174 2.37 7.09 19.81
N GLY A 175 1.58 7.42 18.79
CA GLY A 175 2.09 7.52 17.43
C GLY A 175 1.05 7.27 16.34
N PRO A 176 1.52 7.13 15.08
CA PRO A 176 0.66 6.85 13.94
C PRO A 176 -0.02 5.48 14.08
N PRO A 177 -1.22 5.30 13.49
CA PRO A 177 -1.90 4.01 13.49
C PRO A 177 -1.01 2.88 12.98
N ARG A 178 -1.03 1.73 13.67
CA ARG A 178 -0.08 0.64 13.41
C ARG A 178 -0.15 0.05 12.01
N HIS A 179 -1.33 0.04 11.37
CA HIS A 179 -1.45 -0.39 9.97
C HIS A 179 -0.73 0.55 9.01
N LEU A 180 -0.70 1.86 9.29
CA LEU A 180 0.07 2.82 8.49
C LEU A 180 1.57 2.64 8.73
N LEU A 181 2.00 2.37 9.97
CA LEU A 181 3.39 2.04 10.28
C LEU A 181 3.84 0.75 9.58
N ALA A 182 2.99 -0.28 9.55
CA ALA A 182 3.25 -1.52 8.83
C ALA A 182 3.42 -1.27 7.32
N CYS A 183 2.52 -0.49 6.72
CA CYS A 183 2.63 -0.07 5.32
C CYS A 183 3.92 0.74 5.08
N TYR A 184 4.25 1.66 5.99
CA TYR A 184 5.45 2.48 5.91
C TYR A 184 6.72 1.63 5.90
N GLY A 185 6.83 0.71 6.87
CA GLY A 185 7.95 -0.23 6.95
C GLY A 185 8.07 -1.07 5.69
N ALA A 186 6.94 -1.57 5.15
CA ALA A 186 6.95 -2.37 3.93
C ALA A 186 7.43 -1.58 2.70
N CYS A 187 7.01 -0.32 2.57
CA CYS A 187 7.52 0.60 1.54
C CYS A 187 9.02 0.86 1.72
N ALA A 188 9.44 1.20 2.95
CA ALA A 188 10.84 1.49 3.26
C ALA A 188 11.75 0.30 2.94
N LEU A 189 11.40 -0.89 3.43
CA LEU A 189 12.12 -2.13 3.16
C LEU A 189 12.21 -2.42 1.66
N THR A 190 11.06 -2.44 0.96
CA THR A 190 11.04 -2.75 -0.48
C THR A 190 11.87 -1.76 -1.29
N ARG A 191 11.83 -0.48 -0.93
CA ARG A 191 12.57 0.58 -1.62
C ARG A 191 14.06 0.50 -1.35
N ALA A 192 14.47 0.34 -0.09
CA ALA A 192 15.86 0.22 0.30
C ALA A 192 16.50 -1.06 -0.28
N SER A 193 15.81 -2.20 -0.23
CA SER A 193 16.26 -3.45 -0.87
C SER A 193 16.36 -3.31 -2.38
N ALA A 194 15.44 -2.59 -3.03
CA ALA A 194 15.57 -2.31 -4.45
C ALA A 194 16.79 -1.42 -4.74
N ALA A 195 17.06 -0.40 -3.93
CA ALA A 195 18.24 0.44 -4.09
C ALA A 195 19.55 -0.36 -3.94
N ALA A 196 19.63 -1.23 -2.93
CA ALA A 196 20.77 -2.13 -2.72
C ALA A 196 20.97 -3.09 -3.90
N ALA A 197 19.90 -3.74 -4.37
CA ALA A 197 19.94 -4.63 -5.52
C ALA A 197 20.36 -3.88 -6.79
N PHE A 198 19.88 -2.65 -6.98
CA PHE A 198 20.23 -1.82 -8.13
C PHE A 198 21.70 -1.39 -8.09
N ALA A 199 22.26 -1.12 -6.91
CA ALA A 199 23.68 -0.81 -6.78
C ALA A 199 24.56 -1.96 -7.29
N LYS A 200 24.14 -3.22 -7.05
CA LYS A 200 24.86 -4.44 -7.47
C LYS A 200 24.58 -4.84 -8.92
N LYS A 201 23.32 -4.80 -9.37
CA LYS A 201 22.87 -5.38 -10.65
C LYS A 201 22.54 -4.35 -11.73
N ARG A 202 22.35 -3.09 -11.36
CA ARG A 202 22.05 -1.98 -12.28
C ARG A 202 20.91 -2.35 -13.25
N ARG A 203 21.16 -2.30 -14.56
CA ARG A 203 20.15 -2.52 -15.59
C ARG A 203 19.63 -3.96 -15.63
N SER A 204 20.39 -4.96 -15.15
CA SER A 204 19.96 -6.35 -15.11
C SER A 204 19.15 -6.72 -13.86
N MET A 205 18.96 -5.80 -12.91
CA MET A 205 18.22 -6.06 -11.67
C MET A 205 16.80 -6.60 -11.94
N THR A 206 16.42 -7.66 -11.25
CA THR A 206 15.10 -8.31 -11.27
C THR A 206 14.49 -8.37 -9.87
N ALA A 207 13.23 -8.80 -9.73
CA ALA A 207 12.61 -8.94 -8.41
C ALA A 207 13.33 -9.95 -7.49
N PRO A 208 13.83 -11.11 -7.96
CA PRO A 208 14.67 -11.98 -7.14
C PRO A 208 15.91 -11.31 -6.55
N ASP A 209 16.53 -10.38 -7.29
CA ASP A 209 17.65 -9.60 -6.75
C ASP A 209 17.18 -8.71 -5.58
N VAL A 210 15.99 -8.08 -5.69
CA VAL A 210 15.40 -7.31 -4.58
C VAL A 210 15.12 -8.19 -3.37
N ILE A 211 14.59 -9.40 -3.59
CA ILE A 211 14.30 -10.37 -2.52
C ILE A 211 15.58 -10.77 -1.78
N SER A 212 16.68 -10.95 -2.51
CA SER A 212 17.98 -11.34 -1.94
C SER A 212 18.54 -10.29 -0.97
N GLU A 213 18.15 -9.02 -1.11
CA GLU A 213 18.58 -7.92 -0.25
C GLU A 213 17.64 -7.69 0.95
N LEU A 214 16.50 -8.39 1.04
CA LEU A 214 15.52 -8.14 2.10
C LEU A 214 16.08 -8.39 3.50
N GLY A 215 16.85 -9.47 3.68
CA GLY A 215 17.39 -9.84 4.99
C GLY A 215 18.35 -8.79 5.55
N GLU A 216 19.40 -8.44 4.79
CA GLU A 216 20.40 -7.45 5.20
C GLU A 216 19.77 -6.07 5.44
N VAL A 217 18.84 -5.65 4.58
CA VAL A 217 18.18 -4.35 4.71
C VAL A 217 17.20 -4.33 5.89
N PHE A 218 16.50 -5.43 6.15
CA PHE A 218 15.60 -5.53 7.30
C PHE A 218 16.37 -5.35 8.61
N GLU A 219 17.49 -6.06 8.77
CA GLU A 219 18.38 -5.89 9.94
C GLU A 219 18.88 -4.45 10.06
N SER A 220 19.26 -3.81 8.94
CA SER A 220 19.71 -2.41 8.97
C SER A 220 18.62 -1.40 9.34
N LEU A 221 17.34 -1.71 9.09
CA LEU A 221 16.21 -0.79 9.35
C LEU A 221 15.57 -1.03 10.72
N CYS A 222 15.65 -2.25 11.25
CA CYS A 222 14.89 -2.68 12.42
C CYS A 222 15.75 -3.29 13.54
N GLY A 223 17.02 -3.60 13.28
CA GLY A 223 17.98 -4.19 14.22
C GLY A 223 18.93 -3.17 14.86
#